data_AF-A0A6N7B270-F1
#
_entry.id   AF-A0A6N7B270-F1
#
_cell.length_a   1.000
_cell.length_b   1.000
_cell.length_c   1.000
_cell.angle_alpha   90.00
_cell.angle_beta   90.00
_cell.angle_gamma   90.00
#
_symmetry.space_group_name_H-M   'P 1'
#
loop_
_entity.id
_entity.type
_entity.pdbx_description
1 polymer ?
#
loop_
_entity_poly.entity_id
_entity_poly.type
_entity_poly.pdbx_seq_one_letter_code
_entity_poly.pdbx_strand_id
1 'polypeptide(L)'
;MNKCEAPARKLSGVLIASIFFACISWQAQGAMPVKDSKERLVLMPMRVDEGEKNMLASMEVALVQGLQLKYEVFSGEQVAQKSREIFRKESLAAKKECDETRCMEDIAIAFQAELIATANVTKIEGGYLLALSIRNVMDNKAVYSNSVPCERCNVFDVVEKLKGLSDASAPQVYPAAEGRGMPSARSGNSGDLDTTLWNEVKNSNLIEDFQAYLAQYPKGKYALTAAVRIKKLRDEAGSESVGKEQSAWQVAEQAGGEADYQNYIRNYPQGSYVGLAQVRIRKLQSNNQVSREEQVLWQAALEGYSVQAVQAYLDKYPNGKYVELANKRINKIRQEDATAKRQPVQADEQQSAADRLREAEAAGREKDRESRGVIVLPRYMEKIITEIKKW
;
A
#
# COMPACT_ATOMS: atom_id res chain seq x y z
N MET A 1 2.85 -25.50 55.44
CA MET A 1 1.57 -26.22 55.61
C MET A 1 1.10 -26.71 54.24
N ASN A 2 1.22 -28.04 54.07
CA ASN A 2 0.54 -28.99 53.18
C ASN A 2 0.62 -28.83 51.65
N LYS A 3 1.59 -29.56 51.07
CA LYS A 3 1.48 -30.36 49.84
C LYS A 3 0.49 -31.52 50.04
N CYS A 4 -0.05 -32.09 48.94
CA CYS A 4 -0.26 -33.53 48.67
C CYS A 4 -0.94 -33.65 47.28
N GLU A 5 -0.31 -34.18 46.23
CA GLU A 5 -0.07 -35.59 45.88
C GLU A 5 -1.29 -36.36 45.34
N ALA A 6 -1.08 -36.95 44.16
CA ALA A 6 -1.95 -37.92 43.47
C ALA A 6 -1.95 -39.29 44.18
N PRO A 7 -2.74 -40.26 43.68
CA PRO A 7 -2.07 -41.50 43.32
C PRO A 7 -2.57 -42.16 42.03
N ALA A 8 -1.62 -42.72 41.30
CA ALA A 8 -1.79 -43.77 40.30
C ALA A 8 -1.98 -45.13 40.98
N ARG A 9 -2.80 -46.03 40.40
CA ARG A 9 -2.72 -47.47 40.66
C ARG A 9 -2.75 -48.29 39.36
N LYS A 10 -1.88 -49.29 39.38
CA LYS A 10 -1.46 -50.20 38.30
C LYS A 10 -2.36 -51.44 38.19
N LEU A 11 -2.51 -51.90 36.93
CA LEU A 11 -2.33 -53.26 36.36
C LEU A 11 -3.11 -54.49 36.89
N SER A 12 -3.41 -55.36 35.89
CA SER A 12 -3.67 -56.82 35.94
C SER A 12 -5.13 -57.20 36.25
N GLY A 13 -5.82 -58.10 35.54
CA GLY A 13 -5.49 -59.06 34.50
C GLY A 13 -6.53 -60.19 34.57
N VAL A 14 -7.41 -60.28 33.55
CA VAL A 14 -8.03 -61.46 32.90
C VAL A 14 -8.52 -62.66 33.77
N LEU A 15 -9.82 -63.02 33.68
CA LEU A 15 -10.36 -64.33 33.20
C LEU A 15 -11.88 -64.53 33.47
N ILE A 16 -12.64 -64.63 32.36
CA ILE A 16 -13.71 -65.61 32.00
C ILE A 16 -14.96 -65.77 32.89
N ALA A 17 -16.16 -65.48 32.35
CA ALA A 17 -17.20 -66.48 32.01
C ALA A 17 -18.59 -65.84 31.70
N SER A 18 -18.93 -65.81 30.41
CA SER A 18 -20.23 -66.20 29.82
C SER A 18 -21.56 -65.82 30.48
N ILE A 19 -22.20 -64.75 29.97
CA ILE A 19 -23.66 -64.69 29.77
C ILE A 19 -23.93 -64.12 28.36
N PHE A 20 -24.44 -64.98 27.49
CA PHE A 20 -24.92 -64.70 26.13
C PHE A 20 -26.31 -64.04 26.18
N PHE A 21 -26.69 -63.35 25.08
CA PHE A 21 -27.99 -62.74 24.74
C PHE A 21 -28.27 -61.29 25.16
N ALA A 22 -27.75 -60.35 24.37
CA ALA A 22 -28.57 -59.33 23.66
C ALA A 22 -27.70 -58.49 22.72
N CYS A 23 -27.36 -59.05 21.55
CA CYS A 23 -26.98 -58.25 20.39
C CYS A 23 -28.24 -57.52 19.89
N ILE A 24 -28.48 -56.31 20.41
CA ILE A 24 -29.29 -55.32 19.71
C ILE A 24 -28.38 -54.12 19.48
N SER A 25 -27.82 -54.11 18.28
CA SER A 25 -27.44 -52.98 17.46
C SER A 25 -27.86 -51.62 18.05
N TRP A 26 -26.96 -50.94 18.78
CA TRP A 26 -27.11 -49.51 18.98
C TRP A 26 -26.68 -48.83 17.67
N GLN A 27 -27.64 -48.81 16.75
CA GLN A 27 -27.61 -48.10 15.50
C GLN A 27 -27.24 -46.64 15.73
N ALA A 28 -26.36 -46.16 14.86
CA ALA A 28 -26.33 -44.81 14.31
C ALA A 28 -26.70 -43.70 15.30
N GLN A 29 -25.67 -43.18 16.01
CA GLN A 29 -25.76 -41.80 16.49
C GLN A 29 -26.01 -40.91 15.28
N GLY A 30 -27.16 -40.22 15.34
CA GLY A 30 -27.78 -39.55 14.22
C GLY A 30 -26.83 -38.61 13.50
N ALA A 31 -26.91 -38.64 12.17
CA ALA A 31 -26.64 -37.47 11.37
C ALA A 31 -27.50 -36.34 11.95
N MET A 32 -26.85 -35.36 12.59
CA MET A 32 -27.49 -34.10 12.91
C MET A 32 -28.14 -33.57 11.63
N PRO A 33 -29.33 -32.94 11.70
CA PRO A 33 -29.87 -32.26 10.53
C PRO A 33 -28.83 -31.24 10.07
N VAL A 34 -28.28 -31.43 8.88
CA VAL A 34 -27.44 -30.44 8.22
C VAL A 34 -28.36 -29.25 7.98
N LYS A 35 -28.31 -28.29 8.90
CA LYS A 35 -28.97 -27.01 8.77
C LYS A 35 -28.46 -26.43 7.45
N ASP A 36 -29.38 -26.14 6.52
CA ASP A 36 -29.07 -25.38 5.30
C ASP A 36 -28.34 -24.10 5.74
N SER A 37 -27.02 -24.15 5.67
CA SER A 37 -26.16 -23.04 6.07
C SER A 37 -25.94 -22.23 4.80
N LYS A 38 -26.44 -20.99 4.82
CA LYS A 38 -26.23 -20.04 3.74
C LYS A 38 -24.72 -19.88 3.53
N GLU A 39 -24.28 -19.84 2.27
CA GLU A 39 -22.89 -19.59 1.94
C GLU A 39 -22.46 -18.23 2.53
N ARG A 40 -21.23 -18.19 3.05
CA ARG A 40 -20.66 -17.00 3.67
C ARG A 40 -20.10 -16.07 2.60
N LEU A 41 -20.55 -14.82 2.64
CA LEU A 41 -20.21 -13.77 1.67
C LEU A 41 -19.66 -12.55 2.39
N VAL A 42 -18.47 -12.10 2.01
CA VAL A 42 -17.97 -10.78 2.44
C VAL A 42 -18.34 -9.74 1.40
N LEU A 43 -19.11 -8.73 1.78
CA LEU A 43 -19.33 -7.54 0.98
C LEU A 43 -18.24 -6.51 1.27
N MET A 44 -17.44 -6.21 0.25
CA MET A 44 -16.41 -5.18 0.32
C MET A 44 -17.02 -3.78 0.40
N PRO A 45 -16.31 -2.81 1.01
CA PRO A 45 -16.77 -1.42 1.05
C PRO A 45 -17.14 -0.92 -0.35
N MET A 46 -18.36 -0.42 -0.48
CA MET A 46 -18.91 -0.10 -1.80
C MET A 46 -18.20 1.15 -2.36
N ARG A 47 -17.80 1.09 -3.64
CA ARG A 47 -17.17 2.24 -4.30
C ARG A 47 -18.25 3.14 -4.89
N VAL A 48 -18.27 4.39 -4.47
CA VAL A 48 -19.21 5.43 -4.96
C VAL A 48 -18.45 6.69 -5.32
N ASP A 49 -18.97 7.46 -6.27
CA ASP A 49 -18.43 8.78 -6.59
C ASP A 49 -18.49 9.73 -5.40
N GLU A 50 -17.53 10.68 -5.34
CA GLU A 50 -17.36 11.56 -4.18
C GLU A 50 -18.61 12.35 -3.80
N GLY A 51 -19.40 12.76 -4.80
CA GLY A 51 -20.64 13.52 -4.60
C GLY A 51 -21.77 12.72 -3.94
N GLU A 52 -21.67 11.39 -3.88
CA GLU A 52 -22.75 10.50 -3.41
C GLU A 52 -22.40 9.78 -2.10
N LYS A 53 -21.24 10.08 -1.51
CA LYS A 53 -20.76 9.50 -0.24
C LYS A 53 -21.76 9.68 0.91
N ASN A 54 -22.57 10.74 0.90
CA ASN A 54 -23.56 11.04 1.94
C ASN A 54 -24.66 9.97 2.04
N MET A 55 -24.95 9.25 0.95
CA MET A 55 -25.96 8.18 0.91
C MET A 55 -25.36 6.78 0.83
N LEU A 56 -24.03 6.67 0.90
CA LEU A 56 -23.29 5.40 0.87
C LEU A 56 -23.85 4.38 1.87
N ALA A 57 -24.06 4.80 3.12
CA ALA A 57 -24.58 3.91 4.17
C ALA A 57 -25.98 3.37 3.83
N SER A 58 -26.85 4.18 3.23
CA SER A 58 -28.20 3.74 2.84
C SER A 58 -28.17 2.75 1.68
N MET A 59 -27.29 2.99 0.71
CA MET A 59 -27.06 2.09 -0.42
C MET A 59 -26.45 0.76 0.02
N GLU A 60 -25.46 0.78 0.91
CA GLU A 60 -24.85 -0.44 1.47
C GLU A 60 -25.89 -1.27 2.22
N VAL A 61 -26.74 -0.64 3.05
CA VAL A 61 -27.82 -1.34 3.76
C VAL A 61 -28.79 -2.00 2.78
N ALA A 62 -29.19 -1.30 1.72
CA ALA A 62 -30.12 -1.87 0.73
C ALA A 62 -29.52 -3.07 -0.01
N LEU A 63 -28.24 -3.00 -0.37
CA LEU A 63 -27.53 -4.10 -1.01
C LEU A 63 -27.37 -5.30 -0.07
N VAL A 64 -27.00 -5.05 1.18
CA VAL A 64 -26.87 -6.10 2.21
C VAL A 64 -28.22 -6.79 2.43
N GLN A 65 -29.32 -6.03 2.47
CA GLN A 65 -30.67 -6.58 2.65
C GLN A 65 -31.02 -7.61 1.56
N GLY A 66 -30.73 -7.35 0.29
CA GLY A 66 -31.00 -8.34 -0.76
C GLY A 66 -30.02 -9.51 -0.72
N LEU A 67 -28.73 -9.27 -0.46
CA LEU A 67 -27.74 -10.34 -0.38
C LEU A 67 -28.02 -11.31 0.77
N GLN A 68 -28.53 -10.81 1.91
CA GLN A 68 -28.89 -11.61 3.08
C GLN A 68 -30.03 -12.59 2.82
N LEU A 69 -30.81 -12.42 1.74
CA LEU A 69 -31.85 -13.38 1.36
C LEU A 69 -31.23 -14.76 1.04
N LYS A 70 -30.07 -14.79 0.38
CA LYS A 70 -29.38 -16.04 -0.02
C LYS A 70 -28.11 -16.34 0.78
N TYR A 71 -27.38 -15.33 1.21
CA TYR A 71 -26.05 -15.47 1.81
C TYR A 71 -26.02 -15.09 3.30
N GLU A 72 -25.05 -15.62 4.04
CA GLU A 72 -24.63 -15.06 5.33
C GLU A 72 -23.64 -13.93 5.05
N VAL A 73 -24.10 -12.67 5.13
CA VAL A 73 -23.34 -11.49 4.65
C VAL A 73 -22.57 -10.80 5.78
N PHE A 74 -21.25 -10.71 5.61
CA PHE A 74 -20.36 -9.87 6.43
C PHE A 74 -20.14 -8.54 5.71
N SER A 75 -20.40 -7.41 6.36
CA SER A 75 -20.32 -6.07 5.75
C SER A 75 -20.08 -4.97 6.80
N GLY A 76 -19.97 -3.72 6.36
CA GLY A 76 -19.88 -2.55 7.22
C GLY A 76 -18.53 -2.38 7.91
N GLU A 77 -18.52 -1.75 9.08
CA GLU A 77 -17.29 -1.27 9.73
C GLU A 77 -16.30 -2.39 10.07
N GLN A 78 -16.77 -3.59 10.42
CA GLN A 78 -15.89 -4.72 10.74
C GLN A 78 -15.07 -5.15 9.52
N VAL A 79 -15.71 -5.24 8.35
CA VAL A 79 -15.03 -5.55 7.08
C VAL A 79 -14.16 -4.38 6.65
N ALA A 80 -14.62 -3.14 6.82
CA ALA A 80 -13.86 -1.94 6.48
C ALA A 80 -12.58 -1.79 7.33
N GLN A 81 -12.63 -2.08 8.63
CA GLN A 81 -11.45 -2.06 9.50
C GLN A 81 -10.48 -3.17 9.14
N LYS A 82 -11.00 -4.39 8.97
CA LYS A 82 -10.16 -5.56 8.67
C LYS A 82 -9.47 -5.45 7.32
N SER A 83 -10.20 -4.98 6.30
CA SER A 83 -9.63 -4.67 5.00
C SER A 83 -8.52 -3.63 5.12
N ARG A 84 -8.76 -2.47 5.76
CA ARG A 84 -7.71 -1.45 5.98
C ARG A 84 -6.49 -2.01 6.70
N GLU A 85 -6.68 -2.87 7.70
CA GLU A 85 -5.59 -3.53 8.43
C GLU A 85 -4.74 -4.40 7.50
N ILE A 86 -5.38 -5.27 6.71
CA ILE A 86 -4.73 -6.20 5.78
C ILE A 86 -4.02 -5.42 4.66
N PHE A 87 -4.71 -4.48 4.01
CA PHE A 87 -4.14 -3.59 3.00
C PHE A 87 -2.91 -2.84 3.54
N ARG A 88 -2.99 -2.30 4.77
CA ARG A 88 -1.85 -1.62 5.38
C ARG A 88 -0.68 -2.59 5.63
N LYS A 89 -0.93 -3.78 6.16
CA LYS A 89 0.11 -4.79 6.43
C LYS A 89 0.82 -5.23 5.15
N GLU A 90 0.07 -5.55 4.12
CA GLU A 90 0.62 -5.95 2.82
C GLU A 90 1.38 -4.79 2.16
N SER A 91 0.87 -3.55 2.22
CA SER A 91 1.58 -2.36 1.68
C SER A 91 2.88 -2.03 2.41
N LEU A 92 3.04 -2.48 3.66
CA LEU A 92 4.26 -2.33 4.45
C LEU A 92 5.24 -3.49 4.22
N ALA A 93 4.72 -4.70 3.97
CA ALA A 93 5.50 -5.91 3.73
C ALA A 93 6.03 -5.98 2.29
N ALA A 94 5.22 -5.55 1.32
CA ALA A 94 5.62 -5.41 -0.07
C ALA A 94 5.88 -3.92 -0.34
N LYS A 95 7.10 -3.55 -0.78
CA LYS A 95 7.39 -2.23 -1.37
C LYS A 95 6.65 -1.99 -2.72
N LYS A 96 5.50 -2.64 -2.93
CA LYS A 96 4.64 -2.64 -4.12
C LYS A 96 3.19 -2.64 -3.64
N GLU A 97 2.31 -1.92 -4.34
CA GLU A 97 0.86 -1.96 -4.06
C GLU A 97 0.37 -3.41 -4.20
N CYS A 98 -0.49 -3.84 -3.28
CA CYS A 98 -1.10 -5.18 -3.29
C CYS A 98 -1.69 -5.51 -4.66
N ASP A 99 -1.43 -6.72 -5.13
CA ASP A 99 -2.29 -7.35 -6.14
C ASP A 99 -3.69 -7.51 -5.53
N GLU A 100 -4.72 -6.91 -6.15
CA GLU A 100 -6.08 -6.82 -5.61
C GLU A 100 -6.65 -8.20 -5.22
N THR A 101 -6.19 -9.26 -5.90
CA THR A 101 -6.66 -10.64 -5.70
C THR A 101 -6.25 -11.21 -4.34
N ARG A 102 -4.97 -11.11 -3.98
CA ARG A 102 -4.44 -11.68 -2.73
C ARG A 102 -5.01 -11.03 -1.48
N CYS A 103 -5.24 -9.70 -1.54
CA CYS A 103 -5.86 -9.01 -0.42
C CYS A 103 -7.34 -9.40 -0.24
N MET A 104 -8.05 -9.58 -1.35
CA MET A 104 -9.43 -10.07 -1.32
C MET A 104 -9.51 -11.49 -0.72
N GLU A 105 -8.56 -12.36 -1.03
CA GLU A 105 -8.44 -13.71 -0.44
C GLU A 105 -8.22 -13.63 1.08
N ASP A 106 -7.24 -12.85 1.55
CA ASP A 106 -6.94 -12.72 2.98
C ASP A 106 -8.12 -12.18 3.80
N ILE A 107 -8.87 -11.23 3.22
CA ILE A 107 -10.08 -10.70 3.84
C ILE A 107 -11.14 -11.78 3.94
N ALA A 108 -11.41 -12.52 2.85
CA ALA A 108 -12.41 -13.58 2.86
C ALA A 108 -12.06 -14.70 3.86
N ILE A 109 -10.78 -15.09 3.93
CA ILE A 109 -10.27 -16.04 4.94
C ILE A 109 -10.48 -15.53 6.36
N ALA A 110 -10.24 -14.25 6.62
CA ALA A 110 -10.43 -13.65 7.95
C ALA A 110 -11.89 -13.72 8.44
N PHE A 111 -12.85 -13.77 7.53
CA PHE A 111 -14.28 -13.93 7.82
C PHE A 111 -14.79 -15.37 7.57
N GLN A 112 -13.90 -16.32 7.25
CA GLN A 112 -14.25 -17.70 6.90
C GLN A 112 -15.31 -17.75 5.78
N ALA A 113 -15.18 -16.86 4.80
CA ALA A 113 -16.07 -16.75 3.66
C ALA A 113 -15.38 -17.29 2.41
N GLU A 114 -16.14 -18.02 1.59
CA GLU A 114 -15.67 -18.52 0.28
C GLU A 114 -16.01 -17.55 -0.84
N LEU A 115 -16.96 -16.63 -0.60
CA LEU A 115 -17.41 -15.67 -1.58
C LEU A 115 -17.04 -14.25 -1.15
N ILE A 116 -16.68 -13.43 -2.14
CA ILE A 116 -16.48 -12.00 -1.98
C ILE A 116 -17.34 -11.23 -2.98
N ALA A 117 -18.07 -10.24 -2.48
CA ALA A 117 -18.89 -9.32 -3.27
C ALA A 117 -18.20 -7.96 -3.38
N THR A 118 -18.16 -7.41 -4.59
CA THR A 118 -17.80 -6.03 -4.86
C THR A 118 -18.97 -5.33 -5.53
N ALA A 119 -19.28 -4.12 -5.05
CA ALA A 119 -20.32 -3.29 -5.60
C ALA A 119 -19.78 -1.90 -5.92
N ASN A 120 -20.19 -1.38 -7.09
CA ASN A 120 -19.81 -0.06 -7.57
C ASN A 120 -21.05 0.69 -8.02
N VAL A 121 -21.12 1.97 -7.64
CA VAL A 121 -22.12 2.93 -8.13
C VAL A 121 -21.38 4.08 -8.76
N THR A 122 -21.49 4.19 -10.08
CA THR A 122 -20.83 5.25 -10.86
C THR A 122 -21.88 6.16 -11.45
N LYS A 123 -21.72 7.46 -11.27
CA LYS A 123 -22.57 8.49 -11.85
C LYS A 123 -22.17 8.71 -13.30
N ILE A 124 -23.15 8.65 -14.19
CA ILE A 124 -22.98 8.90 -15.63
C ILE A 124 -23.91 10.02 -16.06
N GLU A 125 -23.66 10.59 -17.24
CA GLU A 125 -24.53 11.63 -17.79
C GLU A 125 -25.96 11.09 -17.96
N GLY A 126 -26.90 11.64 -17.18
CA GLY A 126 -28.30 11.23 -17.21
C GLY A 126 -28.68 10.04 -16.30
N GLY A 127 -27.80 9.55 -15.42
CA GLY A 127 -28.16 8.47 -14.50
C GLY A 127 -27.02 7.86 -13.69
N TYR A 128 -27.20 6.60 -13.29
CA TYR A 128 -26.20 5.82 -12.56
C TYR A 128 -25.96 4.48 -13.24
N LEU A 129 -24.75 3.95 -13.10
CA LEU A 129 -24.42 2.57 -13.42
C LEU A 129 -24.16 1.81 -12.12
N LEU A 130 -24.95 0.77 -11.89
CA LEU A 130 -24.85 -0.08 -10.71
C LEU A 130 -24.23 -1.41 -11.13
N ALA A 131 -23.17 -1.84 -10.47
CA ALA A 131 -22.53 -3.12 -10.74
C ALA A 131 -22.35 -3.90 -9.44
N LEU A 132 -22.67 -5.19 -9.48
CA LEU A 132 -22.45 -6.15 -8.40
C LEU A 132 -21.77 -7.39 -8.97
N SER A 133 -20.62 -7.74 -8.40
CA SER A 133 -19.91 -8.98 -8.72
C SER A 133 -19.69 -9.79 -7.47
N ILE A 134 -19.95 -11.09 -7.55
CA ILE A 134 -19.66 -12.07 -6.50
C ILE A 134 -18.71 -13.10 -7.10
N ARG A 135 -17.56 -13.30 -6.46
CA ARG A 135 -16.54 -14.25 -6.89
C ARG A 135 -16.20 -15.22 -5.77
N ASN A 136 -15.83 -16.44 -6.14
CA ASN A 136 -15.25 -17.40 -5.20
C ASN A 136 -13.75 -17.07 -5.03
N VAL A 137 -13.28 -16.93 -3.80
CA VAL A 137 -11.89 -16.53 -3.54
C VAL A 137 -10.89 -17.67 -3.71
N MET A 138 -11.33 -18.92 -3.71
CA MET A 138 -10.44 -20.09 -3.82
C MET A 138 -10.01 -20.35 -5.26
N ASP A 139 -10.90 -20.08 -6.23
CA ASP A 139 -10.65 -20.32 -7.66
C ASP A 139 -10.79 -19.07 -8.53
N ASN A 140 -11.03 -17.91 -7.91
CA ASN A 140 -11.25 -16.60 -8.54
C ASN A 140 -12.35 -16.59 -9.61
N LYS A 141 -13.31 -17.53 -9.59
CA LYS A 141 -14.41 -17.57 -10.56
C LYS A 141 -15.56 -16.66 -10.14
N ALA A 142 -16.09 -15.90 -11.10
CA ALA A 142 -17.30 -15.12 -10.89
C ALA A 142 -18.53 -16.03 -10.84
N VAL A 143 -19.17 -16.06 -9.68
CA VAL A 143 -20.41 -16.81 -9.42
C VAL A 143 -21.62 -15.97 -9.79
N TYR A 144 -21.51 -14.64 -9.65
CA TYR A 144 -22.51 -13.68 -10.07
C TYR A 144 -21.81 -12.43 -10.61
N SER A 145 -22.32 -11.88 -11.71
CA SER A 145 -21.88 -10.58 -12.21
C SER A 145 -23.02 -9.96 -12.98
N ASN A 146 -23.51 -8.83 -12.50
CA ASN A 146 -24.57 -8.10 -13.17
C ASN A 146 -24.32 -6.61 -13.07
N SER A 147 -24.65 -5.89 -14.14
CA SER A 147 -24.63 -4.45 -14.18
C SER A 147 -25.93 -3.93 -14.76
N VAL A 148 -26.55 -3.00 -14.04
CA VAL A 148 -27.85 -2.45 -14.38
C VAL A 148 -27.72 -0.93 -14.52
N PRO A 149 -27.98 -0.37 -15.72
CA PRO A 149 -28.06 1.06 -15.89
C PRO A 149 -29.34 1.60 -15.22
N CYS A 150 -29.21 2.79 -14.66
CA CYS A 150 -30.24 3.52 -13.96
C CYS A 150 -30.45 4.87 -14.64
N GLU A 151 -31.13 4.84 -15.78
CA GLU A 151 -31.45 6.05 -16.54
C GLU A 151 -32.46 6.92 -15.79
N ARG A 152 -32.19 8.23 -15.74
CA ARG A 152 -33.03 9.25 -15.08
C ARG A 152 -33.33 8.96 -13.60
N CYS A 153 -32.49 8.15 -12.96
CA CYS A 153 -32.62 7.84 -11.56
C CYS A 153 -32.08 8.96 -10.68
N ASN A 154 -32.79 9.24 -9.59
CA ASN A 154 -32.25 9.94 -8.45
C ASN A 154 -31.61 8.93 -7.46
N VAL A 155 -31.02 9.45 -6.39
CA VAL A 155 -30.28 8.63 -5.41
C VAL A 155 -31.17 7.64 -4.64
N PHE A 156 -32.47 7.92 -4.48
CA PHE A 156 -33.42 6.99 -3.85
C PHE A 156 -33.78 5.82 -4.78
N ASP A 157 -33.93 6.07 -6.09
CA ASP A 157 -34.17 5.03 -7.08
C ASP A 157 -32.98 4.04 -7.17
N VAL A 158 -31.77 4.57 -6.94
CA VAL A 158 -30.54 3.75 -6.85
C VAL A 158 -30.61 2.78 -5.67
N VAL A 159 -31.06 3.23 -4.50
CA VAL A 159 -31.19 2.38 -3.30
C VAL A 159 -32.16 1.21 -3.56
N GLU A 160 -33.30 1.48 -4.19
CA GLU A 160 -34.27 0.43 -4.52
C GLU A 160 -33.72 -0.57 -5.56
N LYS A 161 -33.06 -0.07 -6.61
CA LYS A 161 -32.45 -0.95 -7.61
C LYS A 161 -31.27 -1.75 -7.09
N LEU A 162 -30.47 -1.21 -6.15
CA LEU A 162 -29.40 -1.97 -5.50
C LEU A 162 -29.95 -3.17 -4.73
N LYS A 163 -31.07 -2.99 -4.02
CA LYS A 163 -31.75 -4.10 -3.34
C LYS A 163 -32.19 -5.18 -4.33
N GLY A 164 -32.79 -4.79 -5.46
CA GLY A 164 -33.19 -5.72 -6.52
C GLY A 164 -32.01 -6.41 -7.21
N LEU A 165 -30.89 -5.71 -7.39
CA LEU A 165 -29.65 -6.26 -7.95
C LEU A 165 -29.06 -7.35 -7.05
N SER A 166 -29.25 -7.23 -5.74
CA SER A 166 -28.81 -8.22 -4.75
C SER A 166 -29.79 -9.37 -4.48
N ASP A 167 -31.01 -9.31 -5.03
CA ASP A 167 -32.02 -10.34 -4.82
C ASP A 167 -31.67 -11.60 -5.64
N ALA A 168 -30.86 -12.46 -5.02
CA ALA A 168 -30.28 -13.65 -5.65
C ALA A 168 -31.28 -14.83 -5.76
N SER A 169 -32.57 -14.55 -5.86
CA SER A 169 -33.64 -15.52 -6.13
C SER A 169 -33.82 -15.82 -7.63
N ALA A 170 -32.94 -15.28 -8.50
CA ALA A 170 -32.85 -15.69 -9.90
C ALA A 170 -31.55 -16.48 -10.17
N PRO A 171 -31.62 -17.78 -10.50
CA PRO A 171 -30.68 -18.37 -11.42
C PRO A 171 -31.02 -17.96 -12.86
N GLN A 172 -29.96 -17.76 -13.63
CA GLN A 172 -29.87 -17.55 -15.08
C GLN A 172 -29.81 -16.07 -15.53
N VAL A 173 -28.65 -15.73 -16.11
CA VAL A 173 -28.50 -15.02 -17.39
C VAL A 173 -29.85 -14.57 -17.96
N TYR A 174 -30.11 -13.27 -18.02
CA TYR A 174 -31.29 -12.77 -18.72
C TYR A 174 -31.04 -12.74 -20.24
N PRO A 175 -31.74 -13.56 -21.05
CA PRO A 175 -32.26 -13.08 -22.31
C PRO A 175 -33.35 -12.04 -22.02
N ALA A 176 -33.33 -10.92 -22.74
CA ALA A 176 -34.33 -9.87 -22.63
C ALA A 176 -35.71 -10.42 -23.07
N ALA A 177 -36.70 -10.25 -22.19
CA ALA A 177 -38.06 -10.71 -22.34
C ALA A 177 -38.95 -9.75 -23.16
N GLU A 178 -40.01 -10.35 -23.67
CA GLU A 178 -41.07 -9.85 -24.54
C GLU A 178 -41.89 -8.70 -23.95
N GLY A 179 -42.18 -7.69 -24.79
CA GLY A 179 -43.27 -6.75 -24.60
C GLY A 179 -44.52 -7.20 -25.37
N ARG A 180 -45.66 -7.32 -24.66
CA ARG A 180 -46.99 -7.54 -25.26
C ARG A 180 -47.51 -6.26 -25.91
N GLY A 181 -47.86 -6.37 -27.20
CA GLY A 181 -49.18 -6.01 -27.76
C GLY A 181 -49.55 -4.54 -27.99
N MET A 182 -49.43 -4.07 -29.24
CA MET A 182 -50.41 -3.24 -29.98
C MET A 182 -50.07 -3.21 -31.49
N PRO A 183 -50.98 -2.82 -32.40
CA PRO A 183 -51.51 -3.70 -33.44
C PRO A 183 -50.69 -3.79 -34.73
N SER A 184 -50.92 -4.91 -35.40
CA SER A 184 -50.38 -5.36 -36.68
C SER A 184 -50.69 -4.41 -37.84
N ALA A 185 -49.67 -4.07 -38.62
CA ALA A 185 -49.80 -3.59 -39.98
C ALA A 185 -48.93 -4.45 -40.91
N ARG A 186 -49.63 -5.29 -41.69
CA ARG A 186 -49.33 -5.86 -43.03
C ARG A 186 -47.88 -5.81 -43.54
N SER A 187 -47.35 -6.97 -43.92
CA SER A 187 -47.21 -7.34 -45.35
C SER A 187 -46.45 -8.68 -45.48
N GLY A 188 -47.04 -9.65 -46.17
CA GLY A 188 -46.42 -10.94 -46.47
C GLY A 188 -45.50 -10.83 -47.68
N ASN A 189 -44.20 -11.05 -47.46
CA ASN A 189 -43.23 -11.77 -48.33
C ASN A 189 -41.79 -11.69 -47.79
N SER A 190 -41.57 -11.19 -46.55
CA SER A 190 -40.24 -10.85 -46.03
C SER A 190 -39.40 -12.05 -45.54
N GLY A 191 -40.01 -13.22 -45.29
CA GLY A 191 -39.31 -14.35 -44.68
C GLY A 191 -38.20 -14.97 -45.56
N ASP A 192 -38.36 -14.91 -46.88
CA ASP A 192 -37.45 -15.51 -47.85
C ASP A 192 -36.23 -14.60 -48.15
N LEU A 193 -36.48 -13.29 -48.27
CA LEU A 193 -35.43 -12.28 -48.46
C LEU A 193 -34.59 -12.05 -47.19
N ASP A 194 -35.23 -12.07 -46.01
CA ASP A 194 -34.55 -12.00 -44.70
C ASP A 194 -33.56 -13.17 -44.52
N THR A 195 -34.02 -14.38 -44.82
CA THR A 195 -33.18 -15.59 -44.75
C THR A 195 -32.04 -15.57 -45.77
N THR A 196 -32.28 -15.03 -46.98
CA THR A 196 -31.26 -14.89 -48.01
C THR A 196 -30.16 -13.92 -47.59
N LEU A 197 -30.52 -12.70 -47.15
CA LEU A 197 -29.55 -11.70 -46.70
C LEU A 197 -28.78 -12.18 -45.46
N TRP A 198 -29.45 -12.85 -44.51
CA TRP A 198 -28.79 -13.43 -43.36
C TRP A 198 -27.71 -14.46 -43.75
N ASN A 199 -27.98 -15.29 -44.76
CA ASN A 199 -27.02 -16.30 -45.21
C ASN A 199 -25.74 -15.69 -45.81
N GLU A 200 -25.81 -14.48 -46.34
CA GLU A 200 -24.67 -13.72 -46.86
C GLU A 200 -23.83 -13.11 -45.72
N VAL A 201 -24.49 -12.51 -44.71
CA VAL A 201 -23.79 -11.77 -43.65
C VAL A 201 -23.38 -12.62 -42.44
N LYS A 202 -24.00 -13.79 -42.21
CA LYS A 202 -23.80 -14.59 -40.97
C LYS A 202 -22.35 -14.98 -40.67
N ASN A 203 -21.50 -15.04 -41.70
CA ASN A 203 -20.09 -15.40 -41.59
C ASN A 203 -19.14 -14.19 -41.68
N SER A 204 -19.66 -12.97 -41.79
CA SER A 204 -18.85 -11.76 -41.82
C SER A 204 -18.23 -11.46 -40.44
N ASN A 205 -17.08 -10.77 -40.48
CA ASN A 205 -16.38 -10.24 -39.30
C ASN A 205 -16.44 -8.72 -39.22
N LEU A 206 -17.23 -8.06 -40.07
CA LEU A 206 -17.40 -6.61 -40.08
C LEU A 206 -18.68 -6.23 -39.34
N ILE A 207 -18.60 -5.23 -38.47
CA ILE A 207 -19.74 -4.75 -37.69
C ILE A 207 -20.79 -4.12 -38.61
N GLU A 208 -20.32 -3.47 -39.67
CA GLU A 208 -21.10 -2.76 -40.68
C GLU A 208 -22.08 -3.69 -41.41
N ASP A 209 -21.68 -4.92 -41.71
CA ASP A 209 -22.51 -5.91 -42.42
C ASP A 209 -23.74 -6.33 -41.58
N PHE A 210 -23.56 -6.49 -40.27
CA PHE A 210 -24.65 -6.79 -39.35
C PHE A 210 -25.54 -5.56 -39.07
N GLN A 211 -24.96 -4.35 -39.09
CA GLN A 211 -25.74 -3.11 -38.98
C GLN A 211 -26.61 -2.89 -40.22
N ALA A 212 -26.09 -3.15 -41.42
CA ALA A 212 -26.84 -3.08 -42.66
C ALA A 212 -28.02 -4.07 -42.67
N TYR A 213 -27.79 -5.31 -42.22
CA TYR A 213 -28.84 -6.31 -42.03
C TYR A 213 -29.93 -5.82 -41.06
N LEU A 214 -29.55 -5.24 -39.91
CA LEU A 214 -30.50 -4.70 -38.92
C LEU A 214 -31.28 -3.47 -39.42
N ALA A 215 -30.67 -2.63 -40.26
CA ALA A 215 -31.35 -1.48 -40.84
C ALA A 215 -32.46 -1.90 -41.82
N GLN A 216 -32.23 -2.98 -42.57
CA GLN A 216 -33.19 -3.50 -43.55
C GLN A 216 -34.25 -4.41 -42.92
N TYR A 217 -33.89 -5.17 -41.89
CA TYR A 217 -34.78 -6.10 -41.18
C TYR A 217 -34.74 -5.88 -39.65
N PRO A 218 -35.21 -4.74 -39.13
CA PRO A 218 -35.15 -4.43 -37.70
C PRO A 218 -36.02 -5.35 -36.83
N LYS A 219 -37.00 -6.04 -37.44
CA LYS A 219 -37.83 -7.09 -36.81
C LYS A 219 -37.66 -8.45 -37.50
N GLY A 220 -36.57 -8.63 -38.25
CA GLY A 220 -36.25 -9.86 -38.96
C GLY A 220 -35.98 -11.03 -38.02
N LYS A 221 -36.10 -12.25 -38.55
CA LYS A 221 -35.90 -13.51 -37.84
C LYS A 221 -34.52 -13.59 -37.17
N TYR A 222 -33.49 -12.96 -37.74
CA TYR A 222 -32.12 -12.99 -37.23
C TYR A 222 -31.66 -11.65 -36.63
N ALA A 223 -32.55 -10.69 -36.39
CA ALA A 223 -32.21 -9.38 -35.84
C ALA A 223 -31.48 -9.49 -34.48
N LEU A 224 -31.97 -10.35 -33.58
CA LEU A 224 -31.30 -10.59 -32.30
C LEU A 224 -29.90 -11.18 -32.48
N THR A 225 -29.74 -12.14 -33.40
CA THR A 225 -28.45 -12.77 -33.69
C THR A 225 -27.45 -11.78 -34.26
N ALA A 226 -27.88 -10.91 -35.17
CA ALA A 226 -27.05 -9.82 -35.72
C ALA A 226 -26.61 -8.84 -34.62
N ALA A 227 -27.53 -8.45 -33.72
CA ALA A 227 -27.20 -7.56 -32.60
C ALA A 227 -26.19 -8.19 -31.62
N VAL A 228 -26.35 -9.49 -31.31
CA VAL A 228 -25.40 -10.24 -30.49
C VAL A 228 -24.03 -10.34 -31.17
N ARG A 229 -23.99 -10.54 -32.49
CA ARG A 229 -22.72 -10.61 -33.24
C ARG A 229 -21.98 -9.27 -33.25
N ILE A 230 -22.68 -8.15 -33.38
CA ILE A 230 -22.11 -6.79 -33.26
C ILE A 230 -21.49 -6.60 -31.88
N LYS A 231 -22.21 -6.98 -30.81
CA LYS A 231 -21.68 -6.88 -29.44
C LYS A 231 -20.39 -7.69 -29.30
N LYS A 232 -20.40 -8.95 -29.75
CA LYS A 232 -19.23 -9.82 -29.72
C LYS A 232 -18.04 -9.26 -30.49
N LEU A 233 -18.24 -8.73 -31.70
CA LEU A 233 -17.17 -8.13 -32.51
C LEU A 233 -16.60 -6.86 -31.85
N ARG A 234 -17.44 -6.07 -31.19
CA ARG A 234 -16.99 -4.89 -30.42
C ARG A 234 -16.19 -5.29 -29.19
N ASP A 235 -16.62 -6.34 -28.49
CA ASP A 235 -15.92 -6.90 -27.33
C ASP A 235 -14.56 -7.53 -27.74
N GLU A 236 -14.52 -8.21 -28.90
CA GLU A 236 -13.31 -8.79 -29.50
C GLU A 236 -12.31 -7.68 -29.92
N ALA A 237 -12.78 -6.60 -30.56
CA ALA A 237 -11.96 -5.44 -30.90
C ALA A 237 -11.46 -4.68 -29.67
N GLY A 238 -12.28 -4.59 -28.61
CA GLY A 238 -11.90 -4.02 -27.32
C GLY A 238 -10.80 -4.85 -26.63
N SER A 239 -10.91 -6.18 -26.65
CA SER A 239 -9.97 -7.09 -26.00
C SER A 239 -8.54 -6.99 -26.54
N GLU A 240 -8.35 -6.73 -27.84
CA GLU A 240 -7.01 -6.57 -28.42
C GLU A 240 -6.35 -5.24 -27.99
N SER A 241 -7.14 -4.16 -27.93
CA SER A 241 -6.67 -2.85 -27.48
C SER A 241 -6.32 -2.83 -25.99
N VAL A 242 -7.10 -3.53 -25.16
CA VAL A 242 -6.85 -3.69 -23.71
C VAL A 242 -5.55 -4.47 -23.45
N GLY A 243 -5.29 -5.54 -24.21
CA GLY A 243 -4.04 -6.31 -24.06
C GLY A 243 -2.78 -5.51 -24.43
N LYS A 244 -2.86 -4.68 -25.47
CA LYS A 244 -1.76 -3.78 -25.88
C LYS A 244 -1.52 -2.67 -24.85
N GLU A 245 -2.59 -2.09 -24.32
CA GLU A 245 -2.51 -1.10 -23.25
C GLU A 245 -1.87 -1.68 -21.98
N GLN A 246 -2.32 -2.85 -21.53
CA GLN A 246 -1.80 -3.51 -20.34
C GLN A 246 -0.29 -3.80 -20.48
N SER A 247 0.13 -4.25 -21.67
CA SER A 247 1.55 -4.48 -21.96
C SER A 247 2.36 -3.18 -21.95
N ALA A 248 1.82 -2.10 -22.52
CA ALA A 248 2.46 -0.77 -22.48
C ALA A 248 2.55 -0.20 -21.06
N TRP A 249 1.53 -0.41 -20.24
CA TRP A 249 1.56 -0.06 -18.82
C TRP A 249 2.64 -0.84 -18.06
N GLN A 250 2.77 -2.15 -18.28
CA GLN A 250 3.82 -2.96 -17.65
C GLN A 250 5.23 -2.47 -18.00
N VAL A 251 5.46 -2.08 -19.26
CA VAL A 251 6.75 -1.50 -19.68
C VAL A 251 7.03 -0.19 -18.94
N ALA A 252 6.03 0.70 -18.84
CA ALA A 252 6.18 1.95 -18.09
C ALA A 252 6.40 1.71 -16.58
N GLU A 253 5.73 0.70 -16.00
CA GLU A 253 5.93 0.31 -14.60
C GLU A 253 7.34 -0.21 -14.34
N GLN A 254 7.88 -1.05 -15.24
CA GLN A 254 9.23 -1.61 -15.11
C GLN A 254 10.32 -0.56 -15.23
N ALA A 255 10.17 0.40 -16.15
CA ALA A 255 11.12 1.50 -16.31
C ALA A 255 11.05 2.49 -15.13
N GLY A 256 9.83 2.80 -14.68
CA GLY A 256 9.58 3.57 -13.45
C GLY A 256 10.00 5.04 -13.52
N GLY A 257 10.35 5.56 -14.70
CA GLY A 257 10.75 6.95 -14.92
C GLY A 257 9.56 7.85 -15.23
N GLU A 258 9.72 9.16 -14.97
CA GLU A 258 8.70 10.17 -15.30
C GLU A 258 8.41 10.19 -16.82
N ALA A 259 9.45 10.09 -17.65
CA ALA A 259 9.32 10.06 -19.10
C ALA A 259 8.53 8.83 -19.60
N ASP A 260 8.68 7.69 -18.93
CA ASP A 260 8.01 6.44 -19.33
C ASP A 260 6.51 6.51 -19.07
N TYR A 261 6.11 7.03 -17.91
CA TYR A 261 4.71 7.28 -17.59
C TYR A 261 4.09 8.37 -18.50
N GLN A 262 4.83 9.42 -18.84
CA GLN A 262 4.39 10.43 -19.80
C GLN A 262 4.19 9.84 -21.20
N ASN A 263 5.08 8.96 -21.64
CA ASN A 263 4.96 8.26 -22.92
C ASN A 263 3.74 7.33 -22.95
N TYR A 264 3.47 6.60 -21.85
CA TYR A 264 2.26 5.80 -21.72
C TYR A 264 0.99 6.68 -21.84
N ILE A 265 0.91 7.79 -21.11
CA ILE A 265 -0.25 8.71 -21.18
C ILE A 265 -0.45 9.27 -22.59
N ARG A 266 0.64 9.58 -23.31
CA ARG A 266 0.58 10.08 -24.69
C ARG A 266 0.02 9.04 -25.66
N ASN A 267 0.39 7.77 -25.48
CA ASN A 267 -0.04 6.68 -26.35
C ASN A 267 -1.45 6.17 -25.99
N TYR A 268 -1.87 6.31 -24.74
CA TYR A 268 -3.17 5.86 -24.22
C TYR A 268 -3.85 6.97 -23.39
N PRO A 269 -4.30 8.07 -24.02
CA PRO A 269 -4.82 9.25 -23.30
C PRO A 269 -6.15 9.00 -22.57
N GLN A 270 -6.90 7.97 -23.00
CA GLN A 270 -8.12 7.49 -22.32
C GLN A 270 -7.90 6.10 -21.68
N GLY A 271 -6.64 5.74 -21.46
CA GLY A 271 -6.27 4.45 -20.87
C GLY A 271 -6.69 4.31 -19.42
N SER A 272 -6.95 3.06 -19.01
CA SER A 272 -7.35 2.69 -17.65
C SER A 272 -6.27 3.04 -16.60
N TYR A 273 -4.99 3.12 -17.00
CA TYR A 273 -3.88 3.41 -16.08
C TYR A 273 -3.42 4.88 -16.09
N VAL A 274 -4.09 5.80 -16.81
CA VAL A 274 -3.70 7.22 -16.89
C VAL A 274 -3.67 7.89 -15.52
N GLY A 275 -4.69 7.66 -14.69
CA GLY A 275 -4.73 8.21 -13.33
C GLY A 275 -3.57 7.72 -12.47
N LEU A 276 -3.23 6.44 -12.59
CA LEU A 276 -2.11 5.84 -11.85
C LEU A 276 -0.76 6.39 -12.33
N ALA A 277 -0.55 6.52 -13.64
CA ALA A 277 0.63 7.14 -14.24
C ALA A 277 0.87 8.57 -13.71
N GLN A 278 -0.18 9.39 -13.62
CA GLN A 278 -0.10 10.75 -13.08
C GLN A 278 0.31 10.79 -11.59
N VAL A 279 -0.22 9.86 -10.79
CA VAL A 279 0.18 9.72 -9.38
C VAL A 279 1.66 9.36 -9.26
N ARG A 280 2.16 8.44 -10.09
CA ARG A 280 3.57 8.04 -10.10
C ARG A 280 4.48 9.20 -10.49
N ILE A 281 4.11 9.97 -11.51
CA ILE A 281 4.84 11.19 -11.92
C ILE A 281 4.95 12.18 -10.76
N ARG A 282 3.84 12.52 -10.08
CA ARG A 282 3.85 13.45 -8.94
C ARG A 282 4.78 12.99 -7.82
N LYS A 283 4.80 11.68 -7.54
CA LYS A 283 5.68 11.10 -6.52
C LYS A 283 7.16 11.23 -6.90
N LEU A 284 7.51 10.96 -8.15
CA LEU A 284 8.87 11.12 -8.66
C LEU A 284 9.32 12.59 -8.62
N GLN A 285 8.45 13.50 -9.02
CA GLN A 285 8.72 14.95 -8.98
C GLN A 285 8.93 15.43 -7.54
N SER A 286 8.08 15.02 -6.61
CA SER A 286 8.23 15.35 -5.18
C SER A 286 9.54 14.80 -4.60
N ASN A 287 9.88 13.54 -4.87
CA ASN A 287 11.14 12.95 -4.42
C ASN A 287 12.36 13.68 -5.00
N ASN A 288 12.32 14.03 -6.29
CA ASN A 288 13.37 14.80 -6.94
C ASN A 288 13.50 16.20 -6.35
N GLN A 289 12.39 16.86 -6.03
CA GLN A 289 12.39 18.16 -5.37
C GLN A 289 13.05 18.08 -3.98
N VAL A 290 12.63 17.14 -3.14
CA VAL A 290 13.21 16.93 -1.81
C VAL A 290 14.71 16.66 -1.90
N SER A 291 15.13 15.81 -2.86
CA SER A 291 16.56 15.53 -3.08
C SER A 291 17.35 16.76 -3.52
N ARG A 292 16.78 17.65 -4.34
CA ARG A 292 17.43 18.90 -4.76
C ARG A 292 17.53 19.90 -3.61
N GLU A 293 16.45 20.08 -2.85
CA GLU A 293 16.43 20.96 -1.68
C GLU A 293 17.44 20.51 -0.62
N GLU A 294 17.51 19.20 -0.38
CA GLU A 294 18.50 18.60 0.52
C GLU A 294 19.92 18.89 0.03
N GLN A 295 20.20 18.70 -1.26
CA GLN A 295 21.51 18.95 -1.84
C GLN A 295 21.92 20.42 -1.73
N VAL A 296 21.00 21.36 -1.99
CA VAL A 296 21.25 22.80 -1.84
C VAL A 296 21.55 23.14 -0.37
N LEU A 297 20.78 22.61 0.57
CA LEU A 297 21.00 22.86 1.99
C LEU A 297 22.33 22.26 2.48
N TRP A 298 22.68 21.07 2.00
CA TRP A 298 23.97 20.46 2.27
C TRP A 298 25.12 21.30 1.71
N GLN A 299 24.99 21.83 0.50
CA GLN A 299 25.99 22.71 -0.10
C GLN A 299 26.17 24.00 0.72
N ALA A 300 25.09 24.62 1.19
CA ALA A 300 25.17 25.76 2.09
C ALA A 300 25.86 25.41 3.43
N ALA A 301 25.66 24.20 3.96
CA ALA A 301 26.34 23.71 5.16
C ALA A 301 27.85 23.48 4.94
N LEU A 302 28.28 23.20 3.70
CA LEU A 302 29.69 23.17 3.33
C LEU A 302 30.29 24.58 3.30
N GLU A 303 29.58 25.55 2.71
CA GLU A 303 30.05 26.93 2.54
C GLU A 303 30.01 27.76 3.83
N GLY A 304 29.08 27.50 4.74
CA GLY A 304 28.90 28.30 5.95
C GLY A 304 29.97 28.11 7.04
N TYR A 305 30.88 27.13 6.90
CA TYR A 305 31.97 26.76 7.84
C TYR A 305 31.64 26.88 9.35
N SER A 306 30.39 26.65 9.75
CA SER A 306 29.93 26.86 11.12
C SER A 306 29.12 25.67 11.63
N VAL A 307 29.17 25.47 12.95
CA VAL A 307 28.38 24.43 13.64
C VAL A 307 26.89 24.63 13.38
N GLN A 308 26.42 25.88 13.33
CA GLN A 308 25.02 26.25 13.13
C GLN A 308 24.50 25.82 11.75
N ALA A 309 25.28 26.04 10.69
CA ALA A 309 24.88 25.68 9.32
C ALA A 309 24.75 24.15 9.15
N VAL A 310 25.68 23.38 9.74
CA VAL A 310 25.64 21.92 9.71
C VAL A 310 24.51 21.36 10.60
N GLN A 311 24.24 22.00 11.74
CA GLN A 311 23.14 21.62 12.62
C GLN A 311 21.77 21.85 11.95
N ALA A 312 21.58 22.98 11.26
CA ALA A 312 20.35 23.26 10.53
C ALA A 312 20.05 22.22 9.43
N TYR A 313 21.08 21.69 8.77
CA TYR A 313 20.94 20.56 7.85
C TYR A 313 20.47 19.28 8.58
N LEU A 314 21.12 18.92 9.69
CA LEU A 314 20.78 17.72 10.48
C LEU A 314 19.36 17.79 11.06
N ASP A 315 18.91 18.99 11.46
CA ASP A 315 17.57 19.20 12.01
C ASP A 315 16.49 19.07 10.92
N LYS A 316 16.77 19.57 9.71
CA LYS A 316 15.82 19.52 8.58
C LYS A 316 15.80 18.16 7.89
N TYR A 317 16.92 17.44 7.84
CA TYR A 317 17.06 16.12 7.21
C TYR A 317 17.74 15.10 8.15
N PRO A 318 17.07 14.68 9.24
CA PRO A 318 17.66 13.78 10.25
C PRO A 318 17.99 12.38 9.71
N ASN A 319 17.34 11.97 8.61
CA ASN A 319 17.60 10.73 7.88
C ASN A 319 18.05 10.99 6.43
N GLY A 320 18.63 12.18 6.19
CA GLY A 320 19.10 12.61 4.88
C GLY A 320 20.33 11.84 4.38
N LYS A 321 20.60 11.94 3.08
CA LYS A 321 21.73 11.31 2.39
C LYS A 321 23.09 11.74 2.96
N TYR A 322 23.20 12.95 3.49
CA TYR A 322 24.47 13.54 3.95
C TYR A 322 24.63 13.56 5.47
N VAL A 323 23.75 12.91 6.24
CA VAL A 323 23.79 12.90 7.72
C VAL A 323 25.14 12.43 8.28
N GLU A 324 25.71 11.36 7.73
CA GLU A 324 27.00 10.85 8.20
C GLU A 324 28.13 11.87 7.95
N LEU A 325 28.12 12.51 6.78
CA LEU A 325 29.10 13.55 6.43
C LEU A 325 28.93 14.81 7.29
N ALA A 326 27.68 15.20 7.56
CA ALA A 326 27.35 16.31 8.45
C ALA A 326 27.86 16.06 9.88
N ASN A 327 27.65 14.87 10.43
CA ASN A 327 28.15 14.49 11.76
C ASN A 327 29.69 14.48 11.83
N LYS A 328 30.37 14.04 10.78
CA LYS A 328 31.84 14.14 10.72
C LYS A 328 32.30 15.59 10.69
N ARG A 329 31.64 16.44 9.89
CA ARG A 329 31.98 17.86 9.75
C ARG A 329 31.77 18.66 11.04
N ILE A 330 30.63 18.49 11.71
CA ILE A 330 30.32 19.21 12.95
C ILE A 330 31.32 18.90 14.07
N ASN A 331 31.75 17.64 14.18
CA ASN A 331 32.76 17.23 15.14
C ASN A 331 34.13 17.83 14.82
N LYS A 332 34.52 17.87 13.53
CA LYS A 332 35.75 18.50 13.09
C LYS A 332 35.78 20.00 13.43
N ILE A 333 34.72 20.74 13.10
CA ILE A 333 34.62 22.18 13.41
C ILE A 333 34.74 22.41 14.93
N ARG A 334 34.03 21.61 15.74
CA ARG A 334 34.10 21.70 17.21
C ARG A 334 35.50 21.43 17.76
N GLN A 335 36.23 20.47 17.18
CA GLN A 335 37.61 20.17 17.57
C GLN A 335 38.54 21.32 17.21
N GLU A 336 38.43 21.87 16.00
CA GLU A 336 39.20 23.02 15.53
C GLU A 336 38.96 24.24 16.44
N ASP A 337 37.69 24.56 16.74
CA ASP A 337 37.31 25.62 17.68
C ASP A 337 37.88 25.39 19.09
N ALA A 338 37.88 24.15 19.57
CA ALA A 338 38.42 23.81 20.89
C ALA A 338 39.96 23.93 20.91
N THR A 339 40.64 23.55 19.82
CA THR A 339 42.10 23.70 19.71
C THR A 339 42.50 25.17 19.59
N ALA A 340 41.78 25.98 18.81
CA ALA A 340 42.02 27.41 18.66
C ALA A 340 41.86 28.16 20.00
N LYS A 341 40.89 27.77 20.84
CA LYS A 341 40.72 28.34 22.19
C LYS A 341 41.79 27.91 23.20
N ARG A 342 42.43 26.74 23.01
CA ARG A 342 43.47 26.22 23.92
C ARG A 342 44.87 26.79 23.65
N GLN A 343 45.18 27.13 22.40
CA GLN A 343 46.47 27.69 22.01
C GLN A 343 46.90 28.96 22.77
N PRO A 344 46.05 30.00 22.98
CA PRO A 344 46.46 31.18 23.73
C PRO A 344 46.70 30.90 25.22
N VAL A 345 45.91 30.00 25.81
CA VAL A 345 46.04 29.63 27.23
C VAL A 345 47.37 28.91 27.49
N GLN A 346 47.78 28.02 26.59
CA GLN A 346 49.06 27.31 26.70
C GLN A 346 50.27 28.22 26.43
N ALA A 347 50.15 29.20 25.53
CA ALA A 347 51.21 30.17 25.26
C ALA A 347 51.47 31.09 26.46
N ASP A 348 50.42 31.63 27.08
CA ASP A 348 50.55 32.48 28.28
C ASP A 348 51.07 31.70 29.50
N GLU A 349 50.65 30.45 29.66
CA GLU A 349 51.13 29.57 30.74
C GLU A 349 52.61 29.18 30.56
N GLN A 350 53.04 28.91 29.33
CA GLN A 350 54.45 28.65 29.00
C GLN A 350 55.33 29.88 29.19
N GLN A 351 54.83 31.06 28.83
CA GLN A 351 55.56 32.32 28.96
C GLN A 351 55.72 32.71 30.44
N SER A 352 54.66 32.59 31.25
CA SER A 352 54.73 32.81 32.70
C SER A 352 55.58 31.77 33.45
N ALA A 353 55.63 30.53 32.96
CA ALA A 353 56.57 29.51 33.47
C ALA A 353 58.03 29.85 33.13
N ALA A 354 58.30 30.32 31.91
CA ALA A 354 59.62 30.75 31.49
C ALA A 354 60.12 31.98 32.27
N ASP A 355 59.24 32.95 32.55
CA ASP A 355 59.60 34.14 33.33
C ASP A 355 59.91 33.79 34.79
N ARG A 356 59.13 32.89 35.43
CA ARG A 356 59.43 32.39 36.79
C ARG A 356 60.77 31.66 36.89
N LEU A 357 61.13 30.89 35.86
CA LEU A 357 62.45 30.22 35.80
C LEU A 357 63.59 31.24 35.69
N ARG A 358 63.43 32.28 34.86
CA ARG A 358 64.43 33.36 34.74
C ARG A 358 64.62 34.13 36.05
N GLU A 359 63.54 34.43 36.75
CA GLU A 359 63.59 35.06 38.08
C GLU A 359 64.29 34.17 39.12
N ALA A 360 64.01 32.87 39.13
CA ALA A 360 64.66 31.91 40.02
C ALA A 360 66.17 31.80 39.75
N GLU A 361 66.59 31.75 38.48
CA GLU A 361 68.00 31.76 38.08
C GLU A 361 68.70 33.08 38.43
N ALA A 362 68.01 34.22 38.31
CA ALA A 362 68.54 35.52 38.74
C ALA A 362 68.74 35.56 40.27
N ALA A 363 67.77 35.09 41.04
CA ALA A 363 67.86 35.01 42.50
C ALA A 363 68.96 34.04 42.98
N GLY A 364 69.19 32.93 42.26
CA GLY A 364 70.31 32.02 42.52
C GLY A 364 71.68 32.69 42.32
N ARG A 365 71.83 33.43 41.22
CA ARG A 365 73.07 34.18 40.93
C ARG A 365 73.35 35.29 41.94
N GLU A 366 72.31 35.94 42.48
CA GLU A 366 72.44 36.94 43.54
C GLU A 366 72.96 36.31 44.86
N LYS A 367 72.40 35.17 45.26
CA LYS A 367 72.88 34.40 46.43
C LYS A 367 74.31 33.87 46.25
N ASP A 368 74.68 33.45 45.03
CA ASP A 368 76.05 33.03 44.70
C ASP A 368 77.04 34.21 44.71
N ARG A 369 76.58 35.43 44.37
CA ARG A 369 77.37 36.65 44.44
C ARG A 369 77.56 37.13 45.89
N GLU A 370 76.53 37.00 46.72
CA GLU A 370 76.58 37.33 48.15
C GLU A 370 77.47 36.35 48.93
N SER A 371 77.44 35.06 48.58
CA SER A 371 78.32 34.03 49.17
C SER A 371 79.78 34.10 48.67
N ARG A 372 80.05 34.68 47.49
CA ARG A 372 81.42 35.00 47.02
C ARG A 372 81.99 36.30 47.60
N GLY A 373 81.21 37.06 48.39
CA GLY A 373 81.64 38.29 49.05
C GLY A 373 82.32 38.12 50.41
N VAL A 374 82.37 36.90 50.96
CA VAL A 374 82.94 36.66 52.30
C VAL A 374 84.01 35.57 52.24
N ILE A 375 85.24 35.95 51.91
CA ILE A 375 86.41 35.15 52.29
C ILE A 375 86.66 35.42 53.77
N VAL A 376 86.04 34.63 54.67
CA VAL A 376 86.54 34.55 56.05
C VAL A 376 87.80 33.71 56.02
N LEU A 377 88.97 34.36 56.02
CA LEU A 377 90.23 33.66 56.30
C LEU A 377 90.16 33.07 57.71
N PRO A 378 90.43 31.77 57.89
CA PRO A 378 90.53 31.19 59.23
C PRO A 378 91.57 31.94 60.06
N ARG A 379 91.27 32.24 61.34
CA ARG A 379 92.16 33.01 62.26
C ARG A 379 93.61 32.50 62.36
N TYR A 380 93.90 31.25 61.97
CA TYR A 380 95.27 30.75 61.94
C TYR A 380 96.10 31.35 60.79
N MET A 381 95.47 31.74 59.68
CA MET A 381 96.14 32.36 58.53
C MET A 381 96.49 33.84 58.77
N GLU A 382 95.78 34.54 59.65
CA GLU A 382 96.15 35.92 60.04
C GLU A 382 97.49 35.95 60.80
N LYS A 383 97.78 34.94 61.63
CA LYS A 383 99.09 34.83 62.32
C LYS A 383 100.25 34.63 61.34
N ILE A 384 100.04 33.88 60.26
CA ILE A 384 101.08 33.59 59.26
C ILE A 384 101.40 34.85 58.43
N ILE A 385 100.37 35.62 58.04
CA ILE A 385 100.57 36.88 57.29
C ILE A 385 101.30 37.95 58.12
N THR A 386 101.12 37.95 59.44
CA THR A 386 101.79 38.90 60.33
C THR A 386 103.28 38.56 60.56
N GLU A 387 103.64 37.28 60.54
CA GLU A 387 105.04 36.82 60.63
C GLU A 387 105.82 37.01 59.33
N ILE A 388 105.19 36.83 58.16
CA ILE A 388 105.83 37.03 56.85
C ILE A 388 106.21 38.51 56.60
N LYS A 389 105.53 39.47 57.23
CA LYS A 389 105.85 40.91 57.10
C LYS A 389 106.99 41.39 58.02
N LYS A 390 107.56 40.51 58.84
CA LYS A 390 108.72 40.82 59.72
C LYS A 390 110.06 40.32 59.16
N TRP A 391 110.05 39.68 58.00
CA TRP A 391 111.21 39.46 57.13
C TRP A 391 111.07 40.34 55.90
#